data_AF-A0A2G2QW66-F1
#
_entry.id   AF-A0A2G2QW66-F1
#
_cell.length_a   1.000
_cell.length_b   1.000
_cell.length_c   1.000
_cell.angle_alpha   90.00
_cell.angle_beta   90.00
_cell.angle_gamma   90.00
#
_symmetry.space_group_name_H-M   'P 1'
#
loop_
_entity.id
_entity.type
_entity.pdbx_description
1 polymer ?
#
loop_
_entity_poly.entity_id
_entity_poly.type
_entity_poly.pdbx_seq_one_letter_code
_entity_poly.pdbx_strand_id
1 'polypeptide(L)'
;MFTENRTLSIGILEIDQEHQALDNLVAKLERMVVSQSSKKDLQTAFQDVHKAMLSHFKTEENIFGPKIDELVKNHKVEHAWFLAEMKFLDAHMDHDYDVWRDKFFNLANKLTRHIIKFDMEIAHD
;
A
#
# COMPACT_ATOMS: atom_id res chain seq x y z
N MET A 1 -0.66 -0.88 11.98
CA MET A 1 -0.44 -2.30 12.37
C MET A 1 -1.44 -3.22 11.68
N PHE A 2 -0.95 -4.07 10.77
CA PHE A 2 -1.67 -5.27 10.35
C PHE A 2 -1.70 -6.21 11.57
N THR A 3 -2.88 -6.59 12.02
CA THR A 3 -3.03 -7.34 13.28
C THR A 3 -2.25 -8.65 13.21
N GLU A 4 -1.45 -8.92 14.24
CA GLU A 4 -0.76 -10.20 14.47
C GLU A 4 -1.75 -11.35 14.19
N ASN A 5 -1.42 -12.24 13.24
CA ASN A 5 -2.20 -13.40 12.77
C ASN A 5 -3.05 -13.27 11.49
N ARG A 6 -2.93 -12.22 10.67
CA ARG A 6 -3.37 -12.32 9.26
C ARG A 6 -2.16 -12.48 8.36
N THR A 7 -1.97 -13.68 7.82
CA THR A 7 -0.99 -13.92 6.76
C THR A 7 -1.43 -13.09 5.55
N LEU A 8 -0.62 -12.12 5.15
CA LEU A 8 -0.77 -11.47 3.83
C LEU A 8 -0.34 -12.41 2.69
N SER A 9 -0.06 -13.68 3.01
CA SER A 9 0.28 -14.68 2.02
C SER A 9 -0.99 -15.10 1.28
N ILE A 10 -0.92 -14.99 -0.04
CA ILE A 10 -1.92 -15.48 -1.00
C ILE A 10 -1.44 -16.75 -1.70
N GLY A 11 -0.26 -17.27 -1.33
CA GLY A 11 0.34 -18.48 -1.88
C GLY A 11 1.16 -18.28 -3.15
N ILE A 12 1.35 -17.02 -3.58
CA ILE A 12 2.22 -16.65 -4.70
C ILE A 12 3.45 -15.97 -4.12
N LEU A 13 4.57 -16.70 -4.13
CA LEU A 13 5.81 -16.30 -3.42
C LEU A 13 6.26 -14.87 -3.72
N GLU A 14 6.19 -14.44 -4.99
CA GLU A 14 6.60 -13.10 -5.39
C GLU A 14 5.71 -12.01 -4.77
N ILE A 15 4.39 -12.19 -4.83
CA ILE A 15 3.42 -11.25 -4.26
C ILE A 15 3.50 -11.27 -2.72
N ASP A 16 3.65 -12.43 -2.10
CA ASP A 16 3.80 -12.57 -0.65
C ASP A 16 5.03 -11.81 -0.12
N GLN A 17 6.14 -11.83 -0.87
CA GLN A 17 7.34 -11.06 -0.55
C GLN A 17 7.11 -9.55 -0.66
N GLU A 18 6.38 -9.11 -1.68
CA GLU A 18 6.01 -7.70 -1.86
C GLU A 18 5.06 -7.21 -0.76
N HIS A 19 4.06 -8.02 -0.36
CA HIS A 19 3.19 -7.73 0.78
C HIS A 19 3.97 -7.54 2.07
N GLN A 20 4.93 -8.44 2.34
CA GLN A 20 5.76 -8.34 3.53
C GLN A 20 6.67 -7.10 3.48
N ALA A 21 7.21 -6.76 2.31
CA ALA A 21 8.01 -5.55 2.13
C ALA A 21 7.17 -4.28 2.36
N LEU A 22 5.95 -4.23 1.82
CA LEU A 22 5.00 -3.14 2.02
C LEU A 22 4.62 -2.96 3.49
N ASP A 23 4.27 -4.05 4.18
CA ASP A 23 3.96 -4.03 5.62
C ASP A 23 5.13 -3.46 6.43
N ASN A 24 6.35 -3.92 6.16
CA ASN A 24 7.55 -3.43 6.84
C ASN A 24 7.79 -1.93 6.61
N LEU A 25 7.60 -1.44 5.39
CA LEU A 25 7.77 -0.03 5.04
C LEU A 25 6.68 0.84 5.68
N VAL A 26 5.42 0.42 5.63
CA VAL A 26 4.30 1.11 6.28
C VAL A 26 4.54 1.16 7.79
N ALA A 27 4.84 0.03 8.44
CA ALA A 27 5.12 -0.02 9.86
C ALA A 27 6.32 0.85 10.26
N LYS A 28 7.37 0.91 9.42
CA LYS A 28 8.50 1.83 9.63
C LYS A 28 8.04 3.29 9.59
N LEU A 29 7.26 3.67 8.58
CA LEU A 29 6.75 5.03 8.46
C LEU A 29 5.81 5.41 9.62
N GLU A 30 4.92 4.50 10.04
CA GLU A 30 4.07 4.70 11.24
C GLU A 30 4.94 5.01 12.47
N ARG A 31 6.00 4.24 12.71
CA ARG A 31 6.94 4.50 13.82
C ARG A 31 7.63 5.85 13.69
N MET A 32 8.06 6.22 12.47
CA MET A 32 8.69 7.51 12.23
C MET A 32 7.75 8.68 12.53
N VAL A 33 6.48 8.56 12.14
CA VAL A 33 5.43 9.53 12.45
C VAL A 33 5.23 9.67 13.97
N VAL A 34 5.08 8.55 14.68
CA VAL A 34 4.90 8.56 16.14
C VAL A 34 6.11 9.13 16.87
N SER A 35 7.31 8.83 16.39
CA SER A 35 8.58 9.35 16.95
C SER A 35 8.87 10.81 16.59
N GLN A 36 7.99 11.47 15.81
CA GLN A 36 8.20 12.83 15.32
C GLN A 36 9.53 13.00 14.57
N SER A 37 9.86 12.02 13.72
CA SER A 37 11.02 12.08 12.84
C SER A 37 10.98 13.34 11.97
N SER A 38 12.15 13.76 11.47
CA SER A 38 12.21 14.95 10.63
C SER A 38 11.32 14.80 9.39
N LYS A 39 10.75 15.91 8.94
CA LYS A 39 9.93 15.94 7.72
C LYS A 39 10.65 15.32 6.52
N LYS A 40 11.95 15.59 6.36
CA LYS A 40 12.76 15.02 5.27
C LYS A 40 12.83 13.50 5.35
N ASP A 41 12.99 12.95 6.55
CA ASP A 41 13.04 11.50 6.75
C ASP A 41 11.68 10.87 6.51
N LEU A 42 10.60 11.51 6.98
CA LEU A 42 9.22 11.09 6.72
C LEU A 42 8.90 11.09 5.22
N GLN A 43 9.28 12.15 4.51
CA GLN A 43 9.09 12.24 3.07
C GLN A 43 9.86 11.13 2.33
N THR A 44 11.11 10.87 2.72
CA THR A 44 11.92 9.79 2.15
C THR A 44 11.24 8.43 2.37
N ALA A 45 10.82 8.14 3.60
CA ALA A 45 10.14 6.89 3.92
C ALA A 45 8.77 6.77 3.22
N PHE A 46 8.03 7.87 3.07
CA PHE A 46 6.77 7.89 2.32
C PHE A 46 6.99 7.60 0.83
N GLN A 47 8.05 8.14 0.23
CA GLN A 47 8.43 7.85 -1.15
C GLN A 47 8.85 6.39 -1.34
N ASP A 48 9.49 5.78 -0.34
CA ASP A 48 9.81 4.34 -0.37
C ASP A 48 8.53 3.49 -0.38
N VAL A 49 7.53 3.82 0.45
CA VAL A 49 6.21 3.16 0.43
C VAL A 49 5.54 3.31 -0.94
N HIS A 50 5.54 4.52 -1.50
CA HIS A 50 4.94 4.78 -2.82
C HIS A 50 5.60 3.94 -3.93
N LYS A 51 6.94 3.87 -3.94
CA LYS A 51 7.68 3.06 -4.91
C LYS A 51 7.37 1.57 -4.77
N ALA A 52 7.35 1.05 -3.55
CA ALA A 52 7.01 -0.34 -3.29
C ALA A 52 5.59 -0.67 -3.76
N MET A 53 4.63 0.21 -3.48
CA MET A 53 3.23 0.03 -3.87
C MET A 53 3.06 0.04 -5.40
N LEU A 54 3.76 0.95 -6.09
CA LEU A 54 3.78 0.97 -7.55
C LEU A 54 4.38 -0.31 -8.15
N SER A 55 5.44 -0.84 -7.55
CA SER A 55 6.03 -2.11 -8.00
C SER A 55 5.05 -3.25 -7.82
N HIS A 56 4.47 -3.36 -6.64
CA HIS A 56 3.54 -4.41 -6.27
C HIS A 56 2.32 -4.46 -7.21
N PHE A 57 1.65 -3.33 -7.42
CA PHE A 57 0.50 -3.27 -8.33
C PHE A 57 0.84 -3.69 -9.77
N LYS A 58 2.06 -3.39 -10.24
CA LYS A 58 2.51 -3.86 -11.56
C LYS A 58 2.74 -5.37 -11.58
N THR A 59 3.31 -5.92 -10.52
CA THR A 59 3.52 -7.36 -10.38
C THR A 59 2.19 -8.10 -10.43
N GLU A 60 1.19 -7.64 -9.68
CA GLU A 60 -0.16 -8.20 -9.71
C GLU A 60 -0.82 -8.06 -11.08
N GLU A 61 -0.75 -6.90 -11.71
CA GLU A 61 -1.31 -6.68 -13.05
C GLU A 61 -0.65 -7.55 -14.11
N ASN A 62 0.63 -7.90 -13.95
CA ASN A 62 1.34 -8.80 -14.84
C ASN A 62 0.97 -10.27 -14.60
N ILE A 63 0.85 -10.69 -13.34
CA ILE A 63 0.57 -12.08 -12.96
C ILE A 63 -0.91 -12.41 -13.20
N PHE A 64 -1.79 -11.50 -12.80
CA PHE A 64 -3.24 -11.70 -12.84
C PHE A 64 -3.93 -10.99 -13.99
N GLY A 65 -3.23 -10.24 -14.83
CA GLY A 65 -3.81 -9.35 -15.86
C GLY A 65 -5.07 -9.87 -16.55
N PRO A 66 -5.06 -11.09 -17.15
CA PRO A 66 -6.25 -11.67 -17.77
C PRO A 66 -7.39 -11.97 -16.79
N LYS A 67 -7.08 -12.44 -15.57
CA LYS A 67 -8.07 -12.71 -14.50
C LYS A 67 -8.64 -11.43 -13.90
N ILE A 68 -7.82 -10.40 -13.69
CA ILE A 68 -8.25 -9.08 -13.21
C ILE A 68 -9.28 -8.46 -14.15
N ASP A 69 -9.05 -8.57 -15.47
CA ASP A 69 -9.94 -7.99 -16.47
C ASP A 69 -11.32 -8.70 -16.53
N GLU A 70 -11.39 -9.97 -16.10
CA GLU A 70 -12.61 -10.78 -16.06
C GLU A 70 -13.35 -10.71 -14.72
N LEU A 71 -12.63 -10.83 -13.60
CA LEU A 71 -13.20 -10.97 -12.25
C LEU A 71 -13.38 -9.63 -11.53
N VAL A 72 -12.51 -8.64 -11.77
CA VAL A 72 -12.47 -7.42 -10.95
C VAL A 72 -12.20 -6.18 -11.81
N LYS A 73 -13.23 -5.74 -12.56
CA LYS A 73 -13.22 -4.49 -13.35
C LYS A 73 -12.73 -3.24 -12.59
N ASN A 74 -12.72 -3.28 -11.26
CA ASN A 74 -12.34 -2.15 -10.41
C ASN A 74 -10.92 -2.27 -9.81
N HIS A 75 -10.19 -3.39 -9.95
CA HIS A 75 -8.89 -3.57 -9.27
C HIS A 75 -7.83 -2.58 -9.77
N LYS A 76 -7.62 -2.52 -11.09
CA LYS A 76 -6.73 -1.53 -11.72
C LYS A 76 -7.15 -0.08 -11.42
N VAL A 77 -8.44 0.17 -11.26
CA VAL A 77 -8.97 1.50 -10.89
C VAL A 77 -8.61 1.84 -9.45
N GLU A 78 -8.70 0.86 -8.53
CA GLU A 78 -8.25 1.03 -7.15
C GLU A 78 -6.73 1.26 -7.07
N HIS A 79 -5.92 0.50 -7.82
CA HIS A 79 -4.47 0.74 -7.92
C HIS A 79 -4.15 2.18 -8.35
N ALA A 80 -4.80 2.65 -9.42
CA ALA A 80 -4.63 4.00 -9.91
C ALA A 80 -5.04 5.05 -8.87
N TRP A 81 -6.14 4.79 -8.13
CA TRP A 81 -6.59 5.66 -7.04
C TRP A 81 -5.59 5.74 -5.90
N PHE A 82 -5.05 4.60 -5.44
CA PHE A 82 -4.03 4.56 -4.39
C PHE A 82 -2.78 5.37 -4.77
N LEU A 83 -2.29 5.20 -6.00
CA LEU A 83 -1.12 5.92 -6.50
C LEU A 83 -1.37 7.42 -6.63
N ALA A 84 -2.58 7.82 -7.04
CA ALA A 84 -2.97 9.22 -7.09
C ALA A 84 -3.04 9.84 -5.69
N GLU A 85 -3.62 9.15 -4.72
CA GLU A 85 -3.72 9.63 -3.33
C GLU A 85 -2.33 9.75 -2.69
N MET A 86 -1.43 8.78 -2.92
CA MET A 86 -0.03 8.89 -2.45
C MET A 86 0.66 10.12 -3.02
N LYS A 87 0.54 10.37 -4.33
CA LYS A 87 1.12 11.57 -4.96
C LYS A 87 0.52 12.86 -4.41
N PHE A 88 -0.78 12.88 -4.18
CA PHE A 88 -1.45 14.03 -3.57
C PHE A 88 -0.89 14.29 -2.17
N LEU A 89 -0.76 13.26 -1.33
CA LEU A 89 -0.22 13.40 0.02
C LEU A 89 1.24 13.84 0.05
N ASP A 90 2.10 13.33 -0.84
CA ASP A 90 3.51 13.77 -0.93
C ASP A 90 3.59 15.27 -1.23
N ALA A 91 2.76 15.76 -2.17
CA ALA A 91 2.74 17.17 -2.56
C ALA A 91 2.15 18.11 -1.48
N HIS A 92 1.40 17.58 -0.50
CA HIS A 92 0.69 18.37 0.51
C HIS A 92 1.17 18.13 1.94
N MET A 93 2.31 17.46 2.13
CA MET A 93 2.91 17.23 3.46
C MET A 93 3.20 18.54 4.22
N ASP A 94 3.32 19.65 3.51
CA ASP A 94 3.73 20.96 4.03
C ASP A 94 2.57 21.82 4.56
N HIS A 95 1.33 21.52 4.17
CA HIS A 95 0.19 22.38 4.49
C HIS A 95 -0.34 22.15 5.91
N ASP A 96 -0.48 20.90 6.32
CA ASP A 96 -0.97 20.51 7.64
C ASP A 96 -0.53 19.07 7.96
N TYR A 97 0.41 18.94 8.90
CA TYR A 97 1.00 17.65 9.25
C TYR A 97 0.01 16.70 9.90
N ASP A 98 -0.91 17.19 10.74
CA ASP A 98 -1.88 16.34 11.43
C ASP A 98 -2.91 15.80 10.43
N VAL A 99 -3.37 16.64 9.49
CA VAL A 99 -4.25 16.20 8.40
C VAL A 99 -3.53 15.21 7.48
N TRP A 100 -2.28 15.48 7.13
CA TRP A 100 -1.47 14.56 6.32
C TRP A 100 -1.31 13.20 7.01
N ARG A 101 -0.99 13.21 8.31
CA ARG A 101 -0.82 12.03 9.14
C ARG A 101 -2.08 11.18 9.15
N ASP A 102 -3.23 11.79 9.44
CA ASP A 102 -4.50 11.08 9.54
C ASP A 102 -4.91 10.49 8.18
N LYS A 103 -4.67 11.21 7.08
CA LYS A 103 -4.88 10.68 5.72
C LYS A 103 -3.94 9.52 5.40
N PHE A 104 -2.67 9.60 5.77
CA PHE A 104 -1.71 8.52 5.60
C PHE A 104 -2.15 7.24 6.33
N PHE A 105 -2.53 7.33 7.61
CA PHE A 105 -3.03 6.16 8.35
C PHE A 105 -4.30 5.57 7.73
N ASN A 106 -5.21 6.42 7.26
CA ASN A 106 -6.40 5.96 6.54
C ASN A 106 -6.05 5.22 5.25
N LEU A 107 -5.05 5.71 4.49
CA LEU A 107 -4.58 5.09 3.26
C LEU A 107 -3.89 3.74 3.54
N ALA A 108 -3.01 3.68 4.54
CA ALA A 108 -2.37 2.45 4.99
C ALA A 108 -3.41 1.38 5.37
N ASN A 109 -4.42 1.75 6.16
CA ASN A 109 -5.51 0.85 6.54
C ASN A 109 -6.38 0.41 5.35
N LYS A 110 -6.48 1.23 4.30
CA LYS A 110 -7.18 0.85 3.07
C LYS A 110 -6.34 -0.13 2.25
N LEU A 111 -5.02 0.12 2.11
CA LEU A 111 -4.09 -0.79 1.45
C LEU A 111 -4.11 -2.18 2.11
N THR A 112 -4.12 -2.21 3.45
CA THR A 112 -4.26 -3.47 4.19
C THR A 112 -5.50 -4.26 3.80
N ARG A 113 -6.64 -3.57 3.69
CA ARG A 113 -7.90 -4.21 3.34
C ARG A 113 -7.95 -4.63 1.89
N HIS A 114 -7.31 -3.87 1.00
CA HIS A 114 -7.15 -4.22 -0.40
C HIS A 114 -6.43 -5.57 -0.50
N ILE A 115 -5.24 -5.67 0.12
CA ILE A 115 -4.43 -6.88 0.11
C ILE A 115 -5.19 -8.10 0.65
N ILE A 116 -5.85 -7.92 1.79
CA ILE A 116 -6.57 -9.03 2.44
C ILE A 116 -7.79 -9.48 1.64
N LYS A 117 -8.43 -8.57 0.91
CA LYS A 117 -9.70 -8.85 0.26
C LYS A 117 -9.51 -9.25 -1.19
N PHE A 118 -8.93 -8.37 -2.00
CA PHE A 118 -8.91 -8.53 -3.45
C PHE A 118 -7.84 -9.53 -3.89
N ASP A 119 -6.64 -9.43 -3.35
CA ASP A 119 -5.52 -10.29 -3.79
C ASP A 119 -5.76 -11.73 -3.34
N MET A 120 -6.38 -11.93 -2.18
CA MET A 120 -6.87 -13.24 -1.74
C MET A 120 -8.02 -13.79 -2.61
N GLU A 121 -9.00 -12.95 -2.99
CA GLU A 121 -10.11 -13.36 -3.85
C GLU A 121 -9.59 -13.82 -5.23
N ILE A 122 -8.63 -13.09 -5.82
CA ILE A 122 -8.06 -13.42 -7.14
C ILE A 122 -7.16 -14.66 -7.10
N ALA A 123 -6.43 -14.89 -6.01
CA ALA A 123 -5.54 -16.03 -5.88
C ALA A 123 -6.28 -17.37 -5.73
N HIS A 124 -7.53 -17.35 -5.24
CA HIS A 124 -8.30 -18.54 -4.90
C HIS A 124 -9.48 -18.85 -5.84
N ASP A 125 -9.68 -18.05 -6.89
CA ASP A 125 -10.56 -18.34 -8.05
C ASP A 125 -9.81 -19.09 -9.18
#